data_AF-A0A8S1AG01-F1
#
_entry.id   AF-A0A8S1AG01-F1
#
_cell.length_a   1.000
_cell.length_b   1.000
_cell.length_c   1.000
_cell.angle_alpha   90.00
_cell.angle_beta   90.00
_cell.angle_gamma   90.00
#
_symmetry.space_group_name_H-M   'P 1'
#
loop_
_entity.id
_entity.type
_entity.pdbx_description
1 polymer ?
#
loop_
_entity_poly.entity_id
_entity_poly.type
_entity_poly.pdbx_seq_one_letter_code
_entity_poly.pdbx_strand_id
1 'polypeptide(L)'
;MSGDPEEDHVPDTLEEAGVLEADVGARFDQQLAGIDPKLNILMDPLSHQNLRPEMMFIREELRQAKLQTLAVRRMALKKLLLKDFMQEDCELRNIGLAYTPPDP
;
A
#
# COMPACT_ATOMS: atom_id res chain seq x y z
N MET A 1 3.13 19.00 -35.74
CA MET A 1 1.85 18.79 -35.03
C MET A 1 2.09 17.67 -34.04
N SER A 2 2.90 17.88 -32.99
CA SER A 2 2.69 18.76 -31.83
C SER A 2 1.62 18.19 -30.90
N GLY A 3 2.09 17.61 -29.79
CA GLY A 3 1.38 17.46 -28.53
C GLY A 3 0.63 16.13 -28.38
N ASP A 4 1.30 15.14 -27.79
CA ASP A 4 0.65 14.26 -26.82
C ASP A 4 0.36 15.11 -25.59
N PRO A 5 -0.89 15.32 -25.16
CA PRO A 5 -1.17 15.66 -23.79
C PRO A 5 -1.46 14.37 -23.02
N GLU A 6 -0.99 14.36 -21.77
CA GLU A 6 -1.30 13.37 -20.73
C GLU A 6 -0.34 12.18 -20.66
N GLU A 7 0.96 12.49 -20.54
CA GLU A 7 1.75 11.81 -19.52
C GLU A 7 1.01 11.98 -18.18
N ASP A 8 0.44 10.87 -17.70
CA ASP A 8 -0.03 10.66 -16.33
C ASP A 8 1.03 11.18 -15.36
N HIS A 9 0.96 12.46 -15.01
CA HIS A 9 1.64 13.04 -13.87
C HIS A 9 0.98 12.44 -12.63
N VAL A 10 1.35 11.19 -12.31
CA VAL A 10 1.22 10.66 -10.97
C VAL A 10 2.01 11.64 -10.12
N PRO A 11 1.35 12.40 -9.24
CA PRO A 11 1.94 13.60 -8.68
C PRO A 11 3.17 13.22 -7.86
N ASP A 12 4.24 14.01 -7.97
CA ASP A 12 5.50 13.89 -7.20
C ASP A 12 5.25 13.71 -5.69
N THR A 13 4.05 14.09 -5.22
CA THR A 13 3.54 13.89 -3.87
C THR A 13 3.39 12.43 -3.43
N LEU A 14 3.21 11.46 -4.34
CA LEU A 14 3.10 10.04 -3.99
C LEU A 14 4.47 9.39 -3.76
N GLU A 15 5.49 9.75 -4.55
CA GLU A 15 6.86 9.30 -4.31
C GLU A 15 7.44 9.96 -3.05
N GLU A 16 7.23 11.26 -2.86
CA GLU A 16 7.63 11.96 -1.63
C GLU A 16 6.93 11.38 -0.38
N ALA A 17 5.64 11.04 -0.48
CA ALA A 17 4.93 10.36 0.60
C ALA A 17 5.50 8.96 0.90
N GLY A 18 5.92 8.22 -0.14
CA GLY A 18 6.57 6.92 0.03
C GLY A 18 7.95 7.00 0.69
N VAL A 19 8.73 8.02 0.36
CA VAL A 19 10.04 8.29 1.02
C VAL A 19 9.83 8.66 2.49
N LEU A 20 8.84 9.52 2.78
CA LEU A 20 8.48 9.88 4.15
C LEU A 20 7.97 8.67 4.96
N GLU A 21 7.16 7.79 4.36
CA GLU A 21 6.70 6.55 5.01
C GLU A 21 7.88 5.63 5.37
N ALA A 22 8.84 5.45 4.44
CA ALA A 22 10.02 4.62 4.65
C ALA A 22 10.93 5.16 5.76
N ASP A 23 11.18 6.47 5.77
CA ASP A 23 12.01 7.13 6.78
C ASP A 23 11.38 7.10 8.17
N VAL A 24 10.06 7.30 8.25
CA VAL A 24 9.30 7.18 9.51
C VAL A 24 9.33 5.74 10.00
N GLY A 25 9.12 4.76 9.11
CA GLY A 25 9.19 3.33 9.42
C GLY A 25 10.55 2.92 9.98
N ALA A 26 11.64 3.34 9.33
CA ALA A 26 13.01 3.04 9.77
C ALA A 26 13.33 3.58 11.17
N ARG A 27 12.86 4.80 11.48
CA ARG A 27 13.03 5.40 12.82
C ARG A 27 12.26 4.62 13.89
N PHE A 28 11.04 4.18 13.58
CA PHE A 28 10.25 3.37 14.50
C PHE A 28 10.90 2.01 14.75
N ASP A 29 11.34 1.31 13.70
CA ASP A 29 12.02 0.03 13.84
C ASP A 29 13.31 0.16 14.66
N GLN A 30 14.05 1.26 14.49
CA GLN A 30 15.23 1.57 15.29
C GLN A 30 14.89 1.79 16.78
N GLN A 31 13.77 2.44 17.07
CA GLN A 31 13.28 2.62 18.45
C GLN A 31 12.82 1.29 19.07
N LEU A 32 12.19 0.43 18.27
CA LEU A 32 11.73 -0.89 18.71
C LEU A 32 12.87 -1.90 18.89
N ALA A 33 13.97 -1.74 18.14
CA ALA A 33 15.15 -2.61 18.23
C ALA A 33 15.82 -2.60 19.62
N GLY A 34 15.61 -1.53 20.40
CA GLY A 34 16.12 -1.44 21.78
C GLY A 34 15.24 -2.12 22.83
N ILE A 35 14.07 -2.64 22.46
CA ILE A 35 13.15 -3.31 23.37
C ILE A 35 13.57 -4.78 23.50
N ASP A 36 13.72 -5.24 24.75
CA ASP A 36 14.05 -6.64 25.02
C ASP A 36 12.95 -7.56 24.41
N PRO A 37 13.30 -8.48 23.49
CA PRO A 37 12.32 -9.42 22.93
C PRO A 37 11.69 -10.34 23.99
N LYS A 38 12.27 -10.43 25.20
CA LYS A 38 11.75 -11.18 26.34
C LYS A 38 10.97 -10.31 27.32
N LEU A 39 10.67 -9.06 26.97
CA LEU A 39 9.87 -8.16 27.80
C LEU A 39 8.47 -8.78 28.01
N ASN A 40 8.28 -9.43 29.15
CA ASN A 40 6.97 -9.89 29.57
C ASN A 40 6.20 -8.68 30.08
N ILE A 41 5.37 -8.12 29.20
CA ILE A 41 4.35 -7.15 29.61
C ILE A 41 3.49 -7.88 30.64
N LEU A 42 3.55 -7.42 31.89
CA LEU A 42 2.72 -7.95 32.95
C LEU A 42 1.29 -7.46 32.64
N MET A 43 0.56 -8.26 31.87
CA MET A 43 -0.81 -7.99 31.44
C MET A 43 -1.74 -8.17 32.63
N ASP A 44 -1.62 -7.30 33.64
CA ASP A 44 -2.62 -7.20 34.68
C ASP A 44 -3.89 -6.58 34.04
N PRO A 45 -5.01 -7.32 33.98
CA PRO A 45 -6.23 -6.82 33.37
C PRO A 45 -6.79 -5.57 34.09
N LEU A 46 -6.41 -5.32 35.35
CA LEU A 46 -6.90 -4.18 36.14
C LEU A 46 -6.03 -2.93 36.03
N SER A 47 -4.71 -3.07 35.84
CA SER A 47 -3.76 -1.95 35.77
C SER A 47 -3.94 -1.06 34.54
N HIS A 48 -4.49 -1.61 33.45
CA HIS A 48 -4.64 -0.91 32.16
C HIS A 48 -6.08 -0.54 31.80
N GLN A 49 -7.02 -0.58 32.75
CA GLN A 49 -8.44 -0.28 32.47
C GLN A 49 -8.65 1.06 31.75
N ASN A 50 -7.95 2.10 32.20
CA ASN A 50 -8.04 3.44 31.62
C ASN A 50 -7.43 3.53 30.21
N LEU A 51 -6.49 2.65 29.88
CA LEU A 51 -5.80 2.61 28.59
C LEU A 51 -6.52 1.70 27.58
N ARG A 52 -7.46 0.85 28.01
CA ARG A 52 -8.19 -0.06 27.10
C ARG A 52 -8.92 0.67 25.97
N PRO A 53 -9.66 1.78 26.22
CA PRO A 53 -10.35 2.49 25.15
C PRO A 53 -9.38 3.05 24.11
N GLU A 54 -8.28 3.64 24.56
CA GLU A 54 -7.22 4.20 23.70
C GLU A 54 -6.54 3.09 22.89
N MET A 55 -6.25 1.95 23.52
CA MET A 55 -5.63 0.81 22.85
C MET A 55 -6.57 0.14 21.84
N MET A 56 -7.88 0.12 22.10
CA MET A 56 -8.89 -0.29 21.12
C MET A 56 -8.97 0.69 19.94
N PHE A 57 -8.94 1.99 20.21
CA PHE A 57 -8.96 3.03 19.20
C PHE A 57 -7.75 2.92 18.26
N ILE A 58 -6.53 2.82 18.81
CA ILE A 58 -5.29 2.64 18.03
C ILE A 58 -5.35 1.39 17.14
N ARG A 59 -5.91 0.28 17.65
CA ARG A 59 -6.08 -0.95 16.85
C ARG A 59 -7.02 -0.75 15.67
N GLU A 60 -8.11 -0.02 15.87
CA GLU A 60 -9.09 0.25 14.82
C GLU A 60 -8.53 1.22 13.77
N GLU A 61 -7.83 2.27 14.19
CA GLU A 61 -7.09 3.16 13.26
C GLU A 61 -6.06 2.37 12.45
N LEU A 62 -5.28 1.50 13.08
CA LEU A 62 -4.30 0.66 12.38
C LEU A 62 -4.95 -0.32 11.40
N ARG A 63 -6.14 -0.86 11.74
CA ARG A 63 -6.92 -1.72 10.84
C ARG A 63 -7.39 -0.92 9.62
N GLN A 64 -7.89 0.29 9.81
CA GLN A 64 -8.34 1.17 8.73
C GLN A 64 -7.19 1.60 7.83
N ALA A 65 -6.06 2.03 8.40
CA ALA A 65 -4.86 2.37 7.66
C ALA A 65 -4.38 1.20 6.79
N LYS A 66 -4.30 -0.02 7.34
CA LYS A 66 -3.95 -1.23 6.57
C LYS A 66 -4.91 -1.48 5.41
N LEU A 67 -6.22 -1.30 5.61
CA LEU A 67 -7.21 -1.46 4.54
C LEU A 67 -7.05 -0.42 3.44
N GLN A 68 -6.80 0.84 3.80
CA GLN A 68 -6.57 1.93 2.86
C GLN A 68 -5.29 1.69 2.05
N THR A 69 -4.17 1.36 2.70
CA THR A 69 -2.91 1.02 2.02
C THR A 69 -3.07 -0.16 1.08
N LEU A 70 -3.80 -1.21 1.50
CA LEU A 70 -4.10 -2.36 0.63
C LEU A 70 -4.92 -1.95 -0.59
N ALA A 71 -5.93 -1.09 -0.42
CA ALA A 71 -6.76 -0.59 -1.51
C ALA A 71 -5.95 0.23 -2.52
N VAL A 72 -5.08 1.13 -2.06
CA VAL A 72 -4.17 1.91 -2.91
C VAL A 72 -3.23 0.99 -3.69
N ARG A 73 -2.58 0.02 -3.02
CA ARG A 73 -1.69 -0.95 -3.68
C ARG A 73 -2.42 -1.78 -4.74
N ARG A 74 -3.65 -2.24 -4.45
CA ARG A 74 -4.48 -2.97 -5.43
C ARG A 74 -4.83 -2.11 -6.64
N MET A 75 -5.15 -0.83 -6.44
CA MET A 75 -5.45 0.09 -7.52
C MET A 75 -4.22 0.35 -8.40
N ALA A 76 -3.07 0.62 -7.80
CA ALA A 76 -1.81 0.83 -8.51
C ALA A 76 -1.43 -0.41 -9.34
N LEU A 77 -1.53 -1.62 -8.75
CA LEU A 77 -1.28 -2.87 -9.46
C LEU A 77 -2.25 -3.07 -10.64
N LYS A 78 -3.54 -2.77 -10.44
CA LYS A 78 -4.54 -2.86 -11.53
C LYS A 78 -4.21 -1.91 -12.68
N LYS A 79 -3.74 -0.69 -12.40
CA LYS A 79 -3.34 0.26 -13.44
C LYS A 79 -2.13 -0.24 -14.24
N LEU A 80 -1.10 -0.75 -13.55
CA LEU A 80 0.08 -1.36 -14.18
C LEU A 80 -0.32 -2.53 -15.08
N LEU A 81 -1.08 -3.49 -14.54
CA LEU A 81 -1.53 -4.66 -15.31
C LEU A 81 -2.38 -4.27 -16.52
N LEU A 82 -3.23 -3.24 -16.41
CA LEU A 82 -4.04 -2.77 -17.53
C LEU A 82 -3.17 -2.14 -18.61
N LYS A 83 -2.16 -1.36 -18.24
CA LYS A 83 -1.20 -0.76 -19.17
C LYS A 83 -0.43 -1.85 -19.92
N ASP A 84 0.12 -2.82 -19.19
CA ASP A 84 0.85 -3.95 -19.77
C ASP A 84 -0.05 -4.76 -20.70
N PHE A 85 -1.28 -5.08 -20.27
CA PHE A 85 -2.26 -5.78 -21.09
C PHE A 85 -2.59 -5.04 -22.38
N MET A 86 -2.73 -3.72 -22.33
CA MET A 86 -3.08 -2.94 -23.52
C MET A 86 -1.92 -2.88 -24.52
N GLN A 87 -0.70 -2.78 -24.02
CA GLN A 87 0.48 -2.87 -24.86
C GLN A 87 0.58 -4.27 -25.52
N GLU A 88 0.41 -5.33 -24.73
CA GLU A 88 0.48 -6.70 -25.24
C GLU A 88 -0.65 -7.00 -26.25
N ASP A 89 -1.88 -6.52 -26.01
CA ASP A 89 -3.00 -6.67 -26.97
C ASP A 89 -2.70 -5.96 -28.30
N CYS A 90 -2.06 -4.78 -28.27
CA CYS A 90 -1.61 -4.10 -29.49
C CYS A 90 -0.54 -4.94 -30.23
N GLU A 91 0.43 -5.48 -29.51
CA GLU A 91 1.50 -6.33 -30.08
C GLU A 91 0.93 -7.62 -30.68
N LEU A 92 -0.02 -8.27 -30.00
CA LEU A 92 -0.71 -9.46 -30.50
C LEU A 92 -1.50 -9.17 -31.77
N ARG A 93 -2.25 -8.06 -31.80
CA ARG A 93 -3.00 -7.66 -33.01
C ARG A 93 -2.09 -7.40 -34.19
N ASN A 94 -0.88 -6.86 -33.97
CA ASN A 94 0.09 -6.63 -35.04
C ASN A 94 0.54 -7.92 -35.72
N ILE A 95 0.51 -9.06 -35.01
CA ILE A 95 0.81 -10.40 -35.55
C ILE A 95 -0.45 -11.20 -35.90
N GLY A 96 -1.63 -10.56 -35.88
CA GLY A 96 -2.91 -11.18 -36.21
C GLY A 96 -3.47 -12.11 -35.12
N LEU A 97 -2.98 -12.01 -33.90
CA LEU A 97 -3.45 -12.76 -32.74
C LEU A 97 -4.30 -11.88 -31.81
N ALA A 98 -5.10 -12.51 -30.96
CA ALA A 98 -5.87 -11.84 -29.92
C ALA A 98 -6.09 -12.81 -28.75
N TYR A 99 -6.32 -12.27 -27.55
CA TYR A 99 -6.71 -13.09 -26.41
C TYR A 99 -8.08 -13.71 -26.62
N THR A 100 -8.21 -14.97 -26.19
CA THR A 100 -9.50 -15.60 -26.03
C THR A 100 -10.23 -14.98 -24.83
N PRO A 101 -11.51 -14.58 -24.98
CA PRO A 101 -12.29 -14.11 -23.84
C PRO A 101 -12.37 -15.21 -22.77
N PRO A 102 -12.39 -14.85 -21.48
CA PRO A 102 -12.52 -15.83 -20.40
C PRO A 102 -13.85 -16.57 -20.52
N ASP A 103 -13.82 -17.89 -20.31
CA ASP A 103 -15.03 -18.72 -20.29
C ASP A 103 -16.00 -18.26 -19.18
N PRO A 104 -17.33 -18.34 -19.42
CA PRO A 104 -18.37 -17.90 -18.49
C PRO A 104 -18.49 -18.73 -17.21
#